data_AF-A0A4Q4D625-F1
#
_entry.id   AF-A0A4Q4D625-F1
#
_cell.length_a   1.000
_cell.length_b   1.000
_cell.length_c   1.000
_cell.angle_alpha   90.00
_cell.angle_beta   90.00
_cell.angle_gamma   90.00
#
_symmetry.space_group_name_H-M   'P 1'
#
loop_
_entity.id
_entity.type
_entity.pdbx_description
1 polymer ?
#
loop_
_entity_poly.entity_id
_entity_poly.type
_entity_poly.pdbx_seq_one_letter_code
_entity_poly.pdbx_strand_id
1 'polypeptide(L)'
;VELVDLEQGTSLGGCTYHVVHPGGRSYDTFPVNANEAESRRSNRFEPFGHRTGRLDVDTLRRQLDDRSAEYPFTLDLRRHVPTRAAGREAR
;
A
#
# COMPACT_ATOMS: atom_id res chain seq x y z
N VAL A 1 -1.05 -2.68 1.49
CA VAL A 1 -1.01 -2.90 2.95
C VAL A 1 -1.08 -4.39 3.18
N GLU A 2 -0.22 -4.91 4.05
CA GLU A 2 -0.09 -6.34 4.32
C GLU A 2 -0.11 -6.53 5.84
N LEU A 3 -0.90 -7.50 6.32
CA LEU A 3 -0.88 -7.92 7.71
C LEU A 3 -0.08 -9.22 7.77
N VAL A 4 1.03 -9.20 8.51
CA VAL A 4 2.01 -10.29 8.51
C VAL A 4 2.08 -10.91 9.90
N ASP A 5 1.97 -12.23 9.96
CA ASP A 5 2.42 -13.00 11.12
C ASP A 5 3.96 -13.03 11.08
N LEU A 6 4.58 -12.38 12.06
CA LEU A 6 6.03 -12.23 12.12
C LEU A 6 6.75 -13.51 12.58
N GLU A 7 6.07 -14.41 13.32
CA GLU A 7 6.66 -15.66 13.78
C GLU A 7 6.67 -16.71 12.67
N GLN A 8 5.55 -16.81 11.95
CA GLN A 8 5.40 -17.71 10.82
C GLN A 8 6.02 -17.14 9.54
N GLY A 9 6.20 -15.82 9.47
CA GLY A 9 6.65 -15.11 8.29
C GLY A 9 5.68 -15.27 7.13
N THR A 10 4.38 -15.21 7.40
CA THR A 10 3.33 -15.38 6.38
C THR A 10 2.36 -14.19 6.40
N SER A 11 1.78 -13.88 5.26
CA SER A 11 0.66 -12.94 5.21
C SER A 11 -0.60 -13.58 5.79
N LEU A 12 -1.33 -12.81 6.59
CA LEU A 12 -2.69 -13.13 7.04
C LEU A 12 -3.75 -12.47 6.16
N GLY A 13 -3.32 -11.66 5.19
CA GLY A 13 -4.18 -10.90 4.30
C GLY A 13 -3.73 -9.45 4.16
N GLY A 14 -4.32 -8.76 3.20
CA GLY A 14 -3.93 -7.39 2.88
C GLY A 14 -4.86 -6.78 1.86
N CYS A 15 -4.61 -5.51 1.57
CA CYS A 15 -5.35 -4.74 0.59
C CYS A 15 -4.40 -3.82 -0.20
N THR A 16 -4.76 -3.52 -1.43
CA THR A 16 -4.05 -2.50 -2.20
C THR A 16 -4.70 -1.15 -1.93
N TYR A 17 -3.91 -0.16 -1.53
CA TYR A 17 -4.39 1.20 -1.33
C TYR A 17 -4.10 2.04 -2.57
N HIS A 18 -5.11 2.75 -3.05
CA HIS A 18 -5.00 3.68 -4.16
C HIS A 18 -5.22 5.11 -3.67
N VAL A 19 -4.31 6.03 -4.03
CA VAL A 19 -4.44 7.47 -3.69
C VAL A 19 -5.70 8.06 -4.32
N VAL A 20 -6.02 7.63 -5.54
CA VAL A 20 -7.26 7.90 -6.26
C VAL A 20 -7.83 6.56 -6.71
N HIS A 21 -9.15 6.37 -6.64
CA HIS A 21 -9.79 5.12 -7.06
C HIS A 21 -9.26 4.69 -8.45
N PRO A 22 -8.90 3.41 -8.67
CA PRO A 22 -8.22 2.95 -9.89
C PRO A 22 -9.00 3.25 -11.17
N GLY A 23 -10.33 3.35 -11.10
CA GLY A 23 -11.19 3.85 -12.18
C GLY A 23 -11.12 5.36 -12.48
N GLY A 24 -10.13 6.09 -11.97
CA GLY A 24 -9.90 7.52 -12.26
C GLY A 24 -10.92 8.49 -11.66
N ARG A 25 -11.75 8.03 -10.71
CA ARG A 25 -12.79 8.85 -10.09
C ARG A 25 -12.20 9.59 -8.89
N SER A 26 -11.93 10.88 -9.06
CA SER A 26 -11.70 11.83 -7.96
C SER A 26 -12.97 12.62 -7.68
N TYR A 27 -13.10 13.11 -6.45
CA TYR A 27 -14.19 14.00 -6.06
C TYR A 27 -13.62 15.41 -5.87
N ASP A 28 -14.22 16.41 -6.51
CA ASP A 28 -13.79 17.80 -6.39
C ASP A 28 -14.43 18.52 -5.19
N THR A 29 -15.42 17.89 -4.57
CA THR A 29 -16.18 18.45 -3.43
C THR A 29 -15.89 17.70 -2.14
N PHE A 30 -16.02 18.40 -1.02
CA PHE A 30 -16.00 17.77 0.29
C PHE A 30 -17.20 16.81 0.46
N PRO A 31 -17.06 15.73 1.24
CA PRO A 31 -18.17 14.84 1.53
C PRO A 31 -19.26 15.59 2.32
N VAL A 32 -20.52 15.39 1.94
CA VAL A 32 -21.69 16.05 2.56
C VAL A 32 -22.04 15.46 3.92
N ASN A 33 -21.59 14.24 4.22
CA ASN A 33 -21.80 13.58 5.51
C ASN A 33 -20.71 12.53 5.80
N ALA A 34 -20.74 11.97 7.02
CA ALA A 34 -19.78 10.97 7.48
C ALA A 34 -19.84 9.65 6.68
N ASN A 35 -21.05 9.21 6.30
CA ASN A 35 -21.25 7.97 5.54
C ASN A 35 -20.65 8.07 4.13
N GLU A 36 -20.82 9.20 3.46
CA GLU A 36 -20.19 9.47 2.18
C GLU A 36 -18.66 9.54 2.33
N ALA A 37 -18.15 10.22 3.36
CA ALA A 37 -16.72 10.28 3.62
C ALA A 37 -16.11 8.88 3.86
N GLU A 38 -16.84 8.00 4.54
CA GLU A 38 -16.43 6.61 4.76
C GLU A 38 -16.47 5.80 3.47
N SER A 39 -17.56 5.87 2.70
CA SER A 39 -17.68 5.18 1.41
C SER A 39 -16.56 5.58 0.44
N ARG A 40 -16.22 6.88 0.38
CA ARG A 40 -15.10 7.39 -0.42
C ARG A 40 -13.73 6.89 0.06
N ARG A 41 -13.56 6.64 1.37
CA ARG A 41 -12.33 6.04 1.93
C ARG A 41 -12.25 4.55 1.61
N SER A 42 -13.34 3.80 1.81
CA SER A 42 -13.41 2.35 1.53
C SER A 42 -13.12 2.04 0.06
N ASN A 43 -13.64 2.85 -0.86
CA ASN A 43 -13.38 2.71 -2.30
C ASN A 43 -11.90 2.84 -2.71
N ARG A 44 -11.01 3.31 -1.83
CA ARG A 44 -9.57 3.34 -2.12
C ARG A 44 -8.85 2.03 -1.86
N PHE A 45 -9.53 1.07 -1.24
CA PHE A 45 -8.95 -0.21 -0.88
C PHE A 45 -9.50 -1.32 -1.77
N GLU A 46 -8.60 -2.00 -2.46
CA GLU A 46 -8.89 -3.25 -3.15
C GLU A 46 -8.57 -4.41 -2.20
N PRO A 47 -9.51 -5.32 -1.88
CA PRO A 47 -9.31 -6.36 -0.88
C PRO A 47 -8.42 -7.52 -1.37
N PHE A 48 -8.00 -7.51 -2.64
CA PHE A 48 -7.14 -8.53 -3.23
C PHE A 48 -5.76 -7.97 -3.62
N GLY A 49 -4.83 -8.88 -3.93
CA GLY A 49 -3.43 -8.53 -4.25
C GLY A 49 -2.48 -8.55 -3.06
N HIS A 50 -2.87 -9.17 -1.94
CA HIS A 50 -1.97 -9.48 -0.83
C HIS A 50 -0.95 -10.55 -1.26
N ARG A 51 0.22 -10.57 -0.62
CA ARG A 51 1.28 -11.55 -0.93
C ARG A 51 0.89 -12.91 -0.40
N THR A 52 1.08 -13.94 -1.22
CA THR A 52 0.90 -15.33 -0.81
C THR A 52 2.26 -16.00 -0.56
N GLY A 53 2.29 -16.96 0.35
CA GLY A 53 3.51 -17.70 0.69
C GLY A 53 4.38 -17.02 1.75
N ARG A 54 5.60 -17.54 1.91
CA ARG A 54 6.53 -17.11 2.95
C ARG A 54 7.17 -15.77 2.59
N LEU A 55 7.18 -14.86 3.56
CA LEU A 55 7.74 -13.52 3.47
C LEU A 55 9.12 -13.47 4.13
N ASP A 56 10.02 -12.71 3.52
CA ASP A 56 11.28 -12.32 4.14
C ASP A 56 11.02 -11.14 5.10
N VAL A 57 10.75 -11.49 6.37
CA VAL A 57 10.41 -10.53 7.43
C VAL A 57 11.57 -9.58 7.73
N ASP A 58 12.82 -10.04 7.64
CA ASP A 58 13.99 -9.22 7.96
C ASP A 58 14.23 -8.14 6.91
N THR A 59 13.97 -8.47 5.64
CA THR A 59 13.94 -7.44 4.58
C THR A 59 12.81 -6.44 4.79
N LEU A 60 11.60 -6.90 5.15
CA LEU A 60 10.48 -6.00 5.43
C LEU A 60 10.77 -5.06 6.61
N ARG A 61 11.38 -5.56 7.70
CA ARG A 61 11.77 -4.74 8.85
C ARG A 61 12.77 -3.64 8.47
N ARG A 62 13.83 -3.98 7.73
CA ARG A 62 14.79 -2.98 7.24
C ARG A 62 14.14 -1.90 6.38
N GLN A 63 13.15 -2.26 5.57
CA GLN A 63 12.38 -1.28 4.78
C GLN A 63 11.51 -0.36 5.65
N LEU A 64 11.05 -0.83 6.82
CA LEU A 64 10.33 0.00 7.79
C LEU A 64 11.27 0.94 8.54
N ASP A 65 12.49 0.49 8.84
CA ASP A 65 13.50 1.29 9.55
C ASP A 65 14.02 2.48 8.71
N ASP A 66 14.00 2.38 7.38
CA ASP A 66 14.41 3.44 6.45
C ASP A 66 13.38 4.60 6.34
N ARG A 67 12.26 4.52 7.07
CA ARG A 67 11.23 5.55 7.04
C ARG A 67 11.68 6.83 7.73
N SER A 68 11.16 7.97 7.25
CA SER A 68 11.42 9.26 7.89
C SER A 68 10.85 9.30 9.30
N ALA A 69 11.68 9.67 10.29
CA ALA A 69 11.23 9.88 11.67
C ALA A 69 10.19 11.01 11.79
N GLU A 70 10.30 12.05 10.94
CA GLU A 70 9.35 13.17 10.88
C GLU A 70 8.04 12.80 10.18
N TYR A 71 8.10 11.86 9.23
CA TYR A 71 6.94 11.41 8.46
C TYR A 71 6.87 9.87 8.36
N PRO A 72 6.52 9.15 9.43
CA PRO A 72 6.60 7.68 9.49
C PRO A 72 5.64 6.95 8.55
N PHE A 73 4.64 7.65 8.02
CA PHE A 73 3.60 7.11 7.15
C PHE A 73 3.61 7.72 5.75
N THR A 74 4.65 8.50 5.41
CA THR A 74 4.81 9.10 4.09
C THR A 74 6.02 8.50 3.40
N LEU A 75 5.80 7.97 2.19
CA LEU A 75 6.88 7.46 1.35
C LEU A 75 7.60 8.64 0.69
N ASP A 76 8.82 8.95 1.12
CA ASP A 76 9.67 9.96 0.48
C ASP A 76 10.40 9.36 -0.74
N LEU A 77 9.84 9.58 -1.93
CA LEU A 77 10.41 9.07 -3.18
C LEU A 77 11.81 9.62 -3.49
N ARG A 78 12.28 10.67 -2.82
CA ARG A 78 13.64 11.20 -3.00
C ARG A 78 14.71 10.30 -2.38
N ARG A 79 14.33 9.45 -1.41
CA ARG A 79 15.22 8.51 -0.71
C ARG A 79 15.24 7.13 -1.36
N HIS A 80 14.25 6.83 -2.19
CA HIS A 80 14.18 5.56 -2.90
C HIS A 80 14.66 5.71 -4.34
N VAL A 81 15.79 5.07 -4.66
CA VAL A 81 16.18 4.85 -6.05
C VAL A 81 15.14 3.89 -6.65
N PRO A 82 14.38 4.29 -7.68
CA PRO A 82 13.45 3.37 -8.31
C PRO A 82 14.25 2.22 -8.93
N THR A 83 14.15 1.03 -8.36
CA THR A 83 14.56 -0.18 -9.05
C THR A 83 13.76 -0.22 -10.35
N ARG A 84 14.44 -0.09 -11.50
CA ARG A 84 13.79 -0.35 -12.79
C ARG A 84 13.14 -1.72 -12.66
N ALA A 85 11.81 -1.77 -12.70
CA ALA A 85 11.12 -3.04 -12.79
C ALA A 85 11.74 -3.76 -13.98
N ALA A 86 12.36 -4.92 -13.72
CA ALA A 86 12.79 -5.82 -14.78
C ALA A 86 11.61 -5.94 -15.75
N GLY A 87 11.89 -5.66 -17.03
CA GLY A 87 10.87 -5.44 -18.04
C GLY A 87 9.78 -6.49 -17.94
N ARG A 88 8.53 -6.03 -17.90
CA ARG A 88 7.43 -6.86 -18.38
C ARG A 88 7.73 -7.05 -19.86
N GLU A 89 8.37 -8.16 -20.22
CA GLU A 89 8.46 -8.59 -21.60
C GLU A 89 7.02 -8.75 -22.09
N ALA A 90 6.65 -7.83 -22.97
CA ALA A 90 5.42 -7.90 -23.73
C ALA A 90 5.70 -8.77 -24.95
N ARG A 91 5.00 -9.90 -24.96
CA ARG A 91 4.56 -10.69 -26.13
C ARG A 91 5.54 -11.68 -26.77
#